data_AF-A0A2W7BGX4-F1
#
_entry.id   AF-A0A2W7BGX4-F1
#
_cell.length_a   1.000
_cell.length_b   1.000
_cell.length_c   1.000
_cell.angle_alpha   90.00
_cell.angle_beta   90.00
_cell.angle_gamma   90.00
#
_symmetry.space_group_name_H-M   'P 1'
#
loop_
_entity.id
_entity.type
_entity.pdbx_description
1 polymer ?
#
loop_
_entity_poly.entity_id
_entity_poly.type
_entity_poly.pdbx_seq_one_letter_code
_entity_poly.pdbx_strand_id
1 'polypeptide(L)'
;MPLRLTPHLTQLISDAALKSFWRKRPLRNFLKQCGVSDKVLATWNEDETKRDFLDRLLPELHESDVGQQIVIKIAYSLIEQTTFPDLKNWEDSEDKIREAYVSVERLKAFLKKQKAKRRNRTTDI
;
A
#
# COMPACT_ATOMS: atom_id res chain seq x y z
N MET A 1 -7.44 -7.93 15.90
CA MET A 1 -8.10 -8.81 14.91
C MET A 1 -7.90 -8.24 13.50
N PRO A 2 -7.40 -9.04 12.54
CA PRO A 2 -6.77 -8.52 11.33
C PRO A 2 -7.79 -8.05 10.30
N LEU A 3 -7.45 -6.98 9.60
CA LEU A 3 -8.19 -6.39 8.50
C LEU A 3 -8.56 -7.46 7.44
N ARG A 4 -9.74 -7.38 6.80
CA ARG A 4 -10.07 -8.36 5.74
C ARG A 4 -9.33 -7.94 4.48
N LEU A 5 -8.41 -8.79 4.05
CA LEU A 5 -7.76 -8.65 2.75
C LEU A 5 -8.76 -9.03 1.66
N THR A 6 -9.21 -8.03 0.89
CA THR A 6 -10.09 -8.20 -0.26
C THR A 6 -9.36 -7.77 -1.54
N PRO A 7 -9.79 -8.24 -2.72
CA PRO A 7 -9.19 -7.80 -3.98
C PRO A 7 -9.21 -6.27 -4.14
N HIS A 8 -10.34 -5.64 -3.79
CA HIS A 8 -10.47 -4.18 -3.84
C HIS A 8 -9.51 -3.46 -2.88
N LEU A 9 -9.28 -4.00 -1.68
CA LEU A 9 -8.28 -3.43 -0.77
C LEU A 9 -6.87 -3.51 -1.38
N THR A 10 -6.53 -4.65 -1.96
CA THR A 10 -5.23 -4.87 -2.60
C THR A 10 -5.01 -3.87 -3.74
N GLN A 11 -6.05 -3.61 -4.54
CA GLN A 11 -6.03 -2.58 -5.58
C GLN A 11 -5.81 -1.17 -5.01
N LEU A 12 -6.49 -0.80 -3.92
CA LEU A 12 -6.30 0.50 -3.26
C LEU A 12 -4.89 0.65 -2.67
N ILE A 13 -4.32 -0.43 -2.14
CA ILE A 13 -2.93 -0.45 -1.65
C ILE A 13 -1.96 -0.22 -2.81
N SER A 14 -2.13 -0.95 -3.92
CA SER A 14 -1.27 -0.80 -5.11
C SER A 14 -1.37 0.62 -5.69
N ASP A 15 -2.58 1.16 -5.86
CA ASP A 15 -2.81 2.52 -6.37
C ASP A 15 -2.18 3.60 -5.48
N ALA A 16 -2.38 3.50 -4.16
CA ALA A 16 -1.77 4.43 -3.20
C ALA A 16 -0.24 4.34 -3.22
N ALA A 17 0.33 3.12 -3.24
CA ALA A 17 1.79 2.96 -3.33
C ALA A 17 2.37 3.54 -4.63
N LEU A 18 1.74 3.29 -5.77
CA LEU A 18 2.21 3.77 -7.07
C LEU A 18 2.19 5.30 -7.17
N LYS A 19 1.22 5.97 -6.54
CA LYS A 19 1.11 7.42 -6.55
C LYS A 19 1.95 8.10 -5.46
N SER A 20 2.12 7.47 -4.30
CA SER A 20 2.99 7.98 -3.23
C SER A 20 4.48 7.92 -3.59
N PHE A 21 4.89 6.96 -4.41
CA PHE A 21 6.28 6.71 -4.75
C PHE A 21 6.51 6.74 -6.25
N TRP A 22 7.17 7.79 -6.73
CA TRP A 22 7.49 7.94 -8.13
C TRP A 22 8.70 7.08 -8.52
N ARG A 23 9.75 7.07 -7.70
CA ARG A 23 10.99 6.32 -7.94
C ARG A 23 10.90 4.91 -7.31
N LYS A 24 11.59 3.93 -7.92
CA LYS A 24 11.64 2.55 -7.40
C LYS A 24 12.31 2.46 -6.02
N ARG A 25 13.41 3.20 -5.83
CA ARG A 25 14.23 3.14 -4.60
C ARG A 25 13.45 3.54 -3.33
N PRO A 26 12.70 4.66 -3.29
CA PRO A 26 11.82 4.99 -2.17
C PRO A 26 10.77 3.91 -1.88
N LEU A 27 10.10 3.39 -2.92
CA LEU A 27 9.12 2.31 -2.75
C LEU A 27 9.77 1.04 -2.17
N ARG A 28 10.94 0.63 -2.67
CA ARG A 28 11.70 -0.52 -2.15
C ARG A 28 12.04 -0.35 -0.68
N ASN A 29 12.54 0.81 -0.29
CA ASN A 29 12.88 1.11 1.11
C ASN A 29 11.64 1.08 2.02
N PHE A 30 10.52 1.63 1.54
CA PHE A 30 9.25 1.59 2.24
C PHE A 30 8.74 0.16 2.45
N LEU A 31 8.76 -0.68 1.40
CA LEU A 31 8.36 -2.09 1.49
C LEU A 31 9.25 -2.86 2.47
N LYS A 32 10.56 -2.58 2.47
CA LYS A 32 11.50 -3.13 3.46
C LYS A 32 11.12 -2.75 4.90
N GLN A 33 10.79 -1.48 5.15
CA GLN A 33 10.33 -1.02 6.48
C GLN A 33 9.00 -1.66 6.90
N CYS A 34 8.14 -1.98 5.93
CA CYS A 34 6.92 -2.74 6.15
C CYS A 34 7.17 -4.24 6.43
N GLY A 35 8.40 -4.72 6.29
CA GLY A 35 8.79 -6.11 6.61
C GLY A 35 8.87 -7.04 5.41
N VAL A 36 8.80 -6.52 4.17
CA VAL A 36 9.12 -7.34 2.99
C VAL A 36 10.60 -7.72 3.04
N SER A 37 10.89 -9.02 2.94
CA SER A 37 12.25 -9.54 3.09
C SER A 37 13.19 -9.05 1.99
N ASP A 38 14.48 -8.91 2.31
CA ASP A 38 15.50 -8.56 1.32
C ASP A 38 15.58 -9.58 0.17
N LYS A 39 15.28 -10.86 0.45
CA LYS A 39 15.20 -11.93 -0.58
C LYS A 39 14.14 -11.60 -1.63
N VAL A 40 12.93 -11.23 -1.21
CA VAL A 40 11.84 -10.86 -2.12
C VAL A 40 12.17 -9.57 -2.86
N LEU A 41 12.69 -8.55 -2.15
CA LEU A 41 13.08 -7.28 -2.77
C LEU A 41 14.27 -7.39 -3.73
N ALA A 42 15.08 -8.45 -3.64
CA ALA A 42 16.16 -8.73 -4.57
C ALA A 42 15.65 -9.34 -5.89
N THR A 43 14.42 -9.86 -5.92
CA THR A 43 13.79 -10.34 -7.17
C THR A 43 13.26 -9.20 -8.05
N TRP A 44 13.26 -7.96 -7.55
CA TRP A 44 12.76 -6.82 -8.31
C TRP A 44 13.79 -6.40 -9.37
N ASN A 45 13.52 -6.79 -10.62
CA ASN A 45 14.43 -6.55 -11.73
C ASN A 45 14.45 -5.08 -12.17
N GLU A 46 15.56 -4.66 -12.78
CA GLU A 46 15.72 -3.28 -13.28
C GLU A 46 14.71 -2.94 -14.39
N ASP A 47 14.33 -3.92 -15.21
CA ASP A 47 13.35 -3.77 -16.29
C ASP A 47 11.89 -3.88 -15.80
N GLU A 48 11.67 -4.40 -14.59
CA GLU A 48 10.34 -4.64 -14.05
C GLU A 48 9.72 -3.34 -13.50
N THR A 49 8.52 -2.96 -13.93
CA THR A 49 7.91 -1.72 -13.45
C THR A 49 7.47 -1.83 -11.99
N LYS A 50 7.24 -0.69 -11.31
CA LYS A 50 6.66 -0.70 -9.95
C LYS A 50 5.33 -1.42 -9.90
N ARG A 51 4.52 -1.33 -10.97
CA ARG A 51 3.21 -1.95 -11.05
C ARG A 51 3.35 -3.47 -11.12
N ASP A 52 4.16 -3.95 -12.06
CA ASP A 52 4.39 -5.40 -12.24
C ASP A 52 4.91 -6.03 -10.95
N PHE A 53 5.84 -5.36 -10.27
CA PHE A 53 6.37 -5.83 -8.99
C PHE A 53 5.29 -5.93 -7.90
N LEU A 54 4.44 -4.90 -7.76
CA LEU A 54 3.36 -4.91 -6.77
C LEU A 54 2.27 -5.94 -7.12
N ASP A 55 1.98 -6.11 -8.41
CA ASP A 55 0.96 -7.03 -8.90
C ASP A 55 1.32 -8.50 -8.65
N ARG A 56 2.61 -8.86 -8.59
CA ARG A 56 3.05 -10.19 -8.13
C ARG A 56 3.31 -10.27 -6.62
N LEU A 57 3.86 -9.20 -6.01
CA LEU A 57 4.22 -9.20 -4.59
C LEU A 57 2.99 -9.34 -3.70
N LEU A 58 1.93 -8.57 -3.98
CA LEU A 58 0.77 -8.56 -3.10
C LEU A 58 0.08 -9.94 -3.06
N PRO A 59 -0.20 -10.63 -4.18
CA PRO A 59 -0.68 -12.01 -4.19
C PRO A 59 0.22 -12.98 -3.42
N GLU A 60 1.53 -12.95 -3.65
CA GLU A 60 2.50 -13.82 -2.95
C GLU A 60 2.41 -13.64 -1.43
N LEU A 61 2.27 -12.39 -0.96
CA LEU A 61 2.11 -12.11 0.47
C LEU A 61 0.76 -12.61 1.03
N HIS A 62 -0.29 -12.78 0.23
CA HIS A 62 -1.57 -13.30 0.73
C HIS A 62 -1.51 -14.79 1.09
N GLU A 63 -0.52 -15.54 0.58
CA GLU A 63 -0.41 -16.99 0.75
C GLU A 63 -0.06 -17.43 2.17
N SER A 64 0.40 -16.50 3.03
CA SER A 64 0.79 -16.81 4.41
C SER A 64 0.24 -15.80 5.39
N ASP A 65 -0.03 -16.23 6.62
CA ASP A 65 -0.49 -15.34 7.69
C ASP A 65 0.48 -14.18 7.94
N VAL A 66 1.79 -14.45 7.90
CA VAL A 66 2.84 -13.44 8.05
C VAL A 66 2.79 -12.43 6.90
N GLY A 67 2.67 -12.90 5.66
CA GLY A 67 2.57 -12.02 4.50
C GLY A 67 1.31 -11.16 4.53
N GLN A 68 0.18 -11.71 5.00
CA GLN A 68 -1.05 -10.95 5.21
C GLN A 68 -0.85 -9.83 6.23
N GLN A 69 -0.11 -10.07 7.32
CA GLN A 69 0.25 -9.00 8.27
C GLN A 69 1.12 -7.92 7.63
N ILE A 70 2.04 -8.29 6.73
CA ILE A 70 2.85 -7.32 5.98
C ILE A 70 1.97 -6.47 5.08
N VAL A 71 1.02 -7.06 4.34
CA VAL A 71 0.06 -6.30 3.50
C VAL A 71 -0.78 -5.33 4.35
N ILE A 72 -1.22 -5.77 5.52
CA ILE A 72 -1.94 -4.90 6.48
C ILE A 72 -1.04 -3.75 6.95
N LYS A 73 0.23 -4.04 7.27
CA LYS A 73 1.20 -3.02 7.68
C LYS A 73 1.46 -2.01 6.56
N ILE A 74 1.63 -2.47 5.31
CA ILE A 74 1.73 -1.60 4.12
C ILE A 74 0.53 -0.65 4.05
N ALA A 75 -0.69 -1.18 4.18
CA ALA A 75 -1.91 -0.38 4.12
C ALA A 75 -1.95 0.71 5.20
N TYR A 76 -1.60 0.37 6.45
CA TYR A 76 -1.56 1.33 7.55
C TYR A 76 -0.46 2.37 7.38
N SER A 77 0.75 1.96 6.99
CA SER A 77 1.86 2.88 6.75
C SER A 77 1.60 3.83 5.57
N LEU A 78 0.84 3.41 4.54
CA LEU A 78 0.41 4.31 3.47
C LEU A 78 -0.55 5.40 3.95
N ILE A 79 -1.55 5.05 4.79
CA ILE A 79 -2.54 6.04 5.29
C ILE A 79 -2.00 7.01 6.34
N GLU A 80 -0.83 6.70 6.90
CA GLU A 80 -0.09 7.58 7.79
C GLU A 80 0.76 8.61 7.04
N GLN A 81 0.94 8.46 5.71
CA GLN A 81 1.70 9.42 4.92
C GLN A 81 0.97 10.77 4.87
N THR A 82 1.57 11.78 5.50
CA THR A 82 1.10 13.17 5.47
C THR A 82 1.86 14.04 4.48
N THR A 83 2.98 13.54 3.92
CA THR A 83 3.81 14.25 2.96
C THR A 83 4.40 13.27 1.93
N PHE A 84 4.69 13.77 0.72
CA PHE A 84 5.22 12.96 -0.40
C PHE A 84 6.53 13.54 -0.93
N PRO A 85 7.66 13.37 -0.21
CA PRO A 85 8.93 13.99 -0.57
C PRO A 85 9.47 13.53 -1.94
N ASP A 86 9.20 12.30 -2.35
CA ASP A 86 9.65 11.77 -3.64
C ASP A 86 8.97 12.42 -4.86
N LEU A 87 7.81 13.04 -4.62
CA LEU A 87 7.02 13.75 -5.63
C LEU A 87 7.39 15.23 -5.72
N LYS A 88 8.28 15.74 -4.86
CA LYS A 88 8.79 17.10 -4.93
C LYS A 88 9.82 17.24 -6.06
N ASN A 89 9.92 18.45 -6.62
CA ASN A 89 10.89 18.81 -7.66
C ASN A 89 10.66 18.13 -9.02
N TRP A 90 9.40 17.85 -9.36
CA TRP A 90 8.95 17.43 -10.69
C TRP A 90 8.09 18.55 -11.30
N GLU A 91 8.06 18.63 -12.63
CA GLU A 91 7.25 19.60 -13.36
C GLU A 91 5.76 19.52 -12.94
N ASP A 92 5.23 18.29 -12.86
CA ASP A 92 3.85 18.03 -12.41
C ASP A 92 3.75 17.70 -10.90
N SER A 93 4.63 18.26 -10.07
CA SER A 93 4.67 17.95 -8.63
C SER A 93 3.33 18.17 -7.93
N GLU A 94 2.63 19.27 -8.23
CA GLU A 94 1.35 19.58 -7.58
C GLU A 94 0.27 18.54 -7.88
N ASP A 95 0.14 18.14 -9.14
CA ASP A 95 -0.84 17.15 -9.58
C ASP A 95 -0.52 15.77 -9.00
N LYS A 96 0.75 15.35 -9.04
CA LYS A 96 1.19 14.07 -8.44
C LYS A 96 0.93 14.02 -6.94
N ILE A 97 1.22 15.11 -6.22
CA ILE A 97 0.94 15.21 -4.78
C ILE A 97 -0.57 15.14 -4.52
N ARG A 98 -1.38 15.86 -5.31
CA ARG A 98 -2.85 15.81 -5.19
C ARG A 98 -3.37 14.40 -5.41
N GLU A 99 -2.90 13.70 -6.44
CA GLU A 99 -3.29 12.32 -6.73
C GLU A 99 -2.88 11.34 -5.64
N ALA A 100 -1.69 11.51 -5.06
CA ALA A 100 -1.22 10.72 -3.93
C ALA A 100 -2.13 10.90 -2.72
N TYR A 101 -2.47 12.14 -2.34
CA TYR A 101 -3.42 12.41 -1.26
C TYR A 101 -4.79 11.77 -1.53
N VAL A 102 -5.34 11.95 -2.74
CA VAL A 102 -6.64 11.38 -3.11
C VAL A 102 -6.63 9.86 -2.94
N SER A 103 -5.54 9.20 -3.33
CA SER A 103 -5.46 7.74 -3.32
C SER A 103 -5.26 7.19 -1.91
N VAL A 104 -4.44 7.89 -1.10
CA VAL A 104 -4.27 7.61 0.33
C VAL A 104 -5.58 7.81 1.10
N GLU A 105 -6.32 8.89 0.84
CA GLU A 105 -7.61 9.13 1.50
C GLU A 105 -8.70 8.14 1.08
N ARG A 106 -8.71 7.69 -0.19
CA ARG A 106 -9.57 6.59 -0.64
C ARG A 106 -9.28 5.30 0.12
N LEU A 107 -8.01 4.92 0.26
CA LEU A 107 -7.59 3.76 1.05
C LEU A 107 -8.06 3.91 2.51
N LYS A 108 -7.77 5.05 3.14
CA LYS A 108 -8.16 5.35 4.52
C LYS A 108 -9.67 5.29 4.73
N ALA A 109 -10.46 5.85 3.83
CA ALA A 109 -11.92 5.79 3.87
C ALA A 109 -12.42 4.34 3.79
N PHE A 110 -11.82 3.51 2.92
CA PHE A 110 -12.15 2.10 2.82
C PHE A 110 -11.82 1.33 4.11
N LEU A 111 -10.63 1.54 4.69
CA LEU A 111 -10.23 0.92 5.96
C LEU A 111 -11.18 1.32 7.12
N LYS A 112 -11.56 2.60 7.20
CA LYS A 112 -12.56 3.08 8.17
C LYS A 112 -13.91 2.38 8.01
N LYS A 113 -14.42 2.26 6.76
CA LYS A 113 -15.66 1.54 6.46
C LYS A 113 -15.59 0.06 6.88
N GLN A 114 -14.47 -0.61 6.60
CA GLN A 114 -14.27 -2.00 6.98
C GLN A 114 -14.27 -2.19 8.50
N LYS A 115 -13.60 -1.29 9.24
CA LYS A 115 -13.56 -1.29 10.70
C LYS A 115 -14.95 -1.03 11.30
N ALA A 116 -15.71 -0.08 10.76
CA ALA A 116 -17.06 0.26 11.21
C ALA A 116 -18.06 -0.89 10.99
N LYS A 117 -18.06 -1.50 9.79
CA LYS A 117 -18.93 -2.66 9.47
C LYS A 117 -18.70 -3.83 10.42
N ARG A 118 -17.45 -4.04 10.85
CA ARG A 118 -17.12 -5.09 11.82
C ARG A 118 -17.59 -4.76 13.23
N ARG A 119 -17.44 -3.50 13.67
CA ARG A 119 -17.92 -3.06 14.98
C ARG A 119 -19.42 -3.27 15.14
N ASN A 120 -20.21 -2.89 14.13
CA ASN A 120 -21.67 -3.04 14.20
C ASN A 120 -22.11 -4.51 14.23
N ARG A 121 -21.41 -5.41 13.51
CA ARG A 121 -21.74 -6.85 13.49
C ARG A 121 -21.45 -7.57 14.82
N THR A 122 -20.66 -6.98 15.71
CA THR A 122 -20.36 -7.54 17.04
C THR A 122 -21.40 -7.15 18.10
N THR A 123 -22.22 -6.12 17.84
CA THR A 123 -23.27 -5.64 18.76
C THR A 123 -24.65 -6.28 18.55
N ASP A 124 -24.78 -7.20 17.58
CA ASP A 124 -26.04 -7.88 17.24
C ASP A 124 -26.11 -9.34 17.77
N ILE A 125 -25.38 -9.69 18.84
CA ILE A 125 -25.40 -11.01 19.50
C ILE A 125 -25.59 -10.84 21.01
#